data_AF-A0A1V4Y8X4-F1
#
_entry.id   AF-A0A1V4Y8X4-F1
#
_cell.length_a   1.000
_cell.length_b   1.000
_cell.length_c   1.000
_cell.angle_alpha   90.00
_cell.angle_beta   90.00
_cell.angle_gamma   90.00
#
_symmetry.space_group_name_H-M   'P 1'
#
loop_
_entity.id
_entity.type
_entity.pdbx_description
1 polymer ?
#
loop_
_entity_poly.entity_id
_entity_poly.type
_entity_poly.pdbx_seq_one_letter_code
_entity_poly.pdbx_strand_id
1 'polypeptide(L)'
;MTDPNVQRKLIEIMRIISKSDKPLGARLIADELQNRGYAIGERAVRYHLRILDERGFTKKHGYIGRTITDLGQKELNDALISDRLDLVITRIEELVYKTTYDLREKKGNVIVNVSVIDKRDYEKAMDVLKYAIDAGISISPRIRVVDEDSEEDDIFVPDGKFAIANVCSITYDGILLKNGIPSTPLYGGLMQMEAHKPVSFVDIIGYSGTSIDPIKIFINRRSTSVLDYIESGTGKLLANMRHVPGSAREKAREVMELAKESEIGGYLAIGETGEDVFSVPLEKGKAGIPVIVGSNAIAAIAEAGIPVKAYPVSTIMDYNIMKRLE
;
A
#
# COMPACT_ATOMS: atom_id res chain seq x y z
N MET A 1 -7.34 8.03 -31.54
CA MET A 1 -7.30 8.20 -30.07
C MET A 1 -8.55 8.96 -29.65
N THR A 2 -9.41 8.39 -28.81
CA THR A 2 -10.59 9.09 -28.30
C THR A 2 -10.15 10.09 -27.22
N ASP A 3 -10.73 11.29 -27.19
CA ASP A 3 -10.47 12.31 -26.18
C ASP A 3 -10.67 11.73 -24.75
N PRO A 4 -9.68 11.85 -23.83
CA PRO A 4 -9.77 11.36 -22.46
C PRO A 4 -11.01 11.86 -21.69
N ASN A 5 -11.49 13.06 -22.00
CA ASN A 5 -12.68 13.64 -21.41
C ASN A 5 -13.97 12.95 -21.90
N VAL A 6 -13.97 12.47 -23.15
CA VAL A 6 -15.06 11.67 -23.72
C VAL A 6 -15.09 10.27 -23.11
N GLN A 7 -13.93 9.64 -22.87
CA GLN A 7 -13.87 8.33 -22.23
C GLN A 7 -14.43 8.34 -20.79
N ARG A 8 -14.07 9.33 -19.97
CA ARG A 8 -14.61 9.47 -18.60
C ARG A 8 -16.14 9.59 -18.60
N LYS A 9 -16.70 10.37 -19.52
CA LYS A 9 -18.16 10.52 -19.67
C LYS A 9 -18.85 9.22 -20.08
N LEU A 10 -18.22 8.42 -20.94
CA LEU A 10 -18.76 7.11 -21.35
C LEU A 10 -18.81 6.13 -20.18
N ILE A 11 -17.74 6.06 -19.37
CA ILE A 11 -17.69 5.22 -18.17
C ILE A 11 -18.76 5.62 -17.18
N GLU A 12 -18.91 6.92 -16.92
CA GLU A 12 -19.88 7.39 -15.92
C GLU A 12 -21.32 7.16 -16.36
N ILE A 13 -21.62 7.30 -17.66
CA ILE A 13 -22.92 6.91 -18.23
C ILE A 13 -23.19 5.41 -18.01
N MET A 14 -22.21 4.53 -18.27
CA MET A 14 -22.36 3.10 -18.02
C MET A 14 -22.58 2.79 -16.53
N ARG A 15 -21.89 3.50 -15.62
CA ARG A 15 -22.05 3.39 -14.16
C ARG A 15 -23.45 3.78 -13.68
N ILE A 16 -24.07 4.76 -14.33
CA ILE A 16 -25.45 5.18 -14.02
C ILE A 16 -26.44 4.10 -14.48
N ILE A 17 -26.24 3.55 -15.69
CA ILE A 17 -27.12 2.52 -16.25
C ILE A 17 -27.02 1.21 -15.47
N SER A 18 -25.82 0.79 -15.05
CA SER A 18 -25.62 -0.48 -14.34
C SER A 18 -26.25 -0.53 -12.94
N LYS A 19 -26.53 0.63 -12.33
CA LYS A 19 -27.18 0.73 -11.01
C LYS A 19 -28.71 0.61 -11.06
N SER A 20 -29.29 0.51 -12.26
CA SER A 20 -30.74 0.48 -12.45
C SER A 20 -31.19 -0.85 -13.07
N ASP A 21 -32.16 -1.49 -12.43
CA ASP A 21 -32.81 -2.71 -12.94
C ASP A 21 -33.78 -2.42 -14.11
N LYS A 22 -34.00 -1.15 -14.44
CA LYS A 22 -34.89 -0.69 -15.52
C LYS A 22 -34.10 0.08 -16.59
N PRO A 23 -34.54 0.05 -17.87
CA PRO A 23 -33.90 0.85 -18.91
C PRO A 23 -33.93 2.35 -18.58
N LEU A 24 -32.80 3.03 -18.75
CA LEU A 24 -32.68 4.47 -18.46
C LEU A 24 -32.65 5.33 -19.71
N GLY A 25 -33.46 6.39 -19.70
CA GLY A 25 -33.54 7.41 -20.75
C GLY A 25 -32.44 8.47 -20.63
N ALA A 26 -32.12 9.12 -21.75
CA ALA A 26 -31.03 10.11 -21.81
C ALA A 26 -31.24 11.33 -20.90
N ARG A 27 -32.51 11.70 -20.62
CA ARG A 27 -32.84 12.81 -19.70
C ARG A 27 -32.42 12.48 -18.27
N LEU A 28 -32.87 11.33 -17.74
CA LEU A 28 -32.50 10.87 -16.39
C LEU A 28 -30.99 10.69 -16.23
N ILE A 29 -30.33 10.17 -17.26
CA ILE A 29 -28.87 10.03 -17.25
C ILE A 29 -28.19 11.41 -17.23
N ALA A 30 -28.71 12.41 -17.96
CA ALA A 30 -28.16 13.77 -17.94
C ALA A 30 -28.35 14.44 -16.58
N ASP A 31 -29.53 14.29 -15.97
CA ASP A 31 -29.83 14.82 -14.63
C ASP A 31 -28.88 14.21 -13.58
N GLU A 32 -28.67 12.89 -13.63
CA GLU A 32 -27.75 12.20 -12.74
C GLU A 32 -26.28 12.59 -12.96
N LEU A 33 -25.86 12.81 -14.21
CA LEU A 33 -24.52 13.30 -14.52
C LEU A 33 -24.29 14.73 -14.00
N GLN A 34 -25.30 15.60 -14.06
CA GLN A 34 -25.22 16.95 -13.50
C GLN A 34 -25.08 16.91 -11.97
N ASN A 35 -25.83 16.03 -11.29
CA ASN A 35 -25.68 15.81 -9.84
C ASN A 35 -24.26 15.34 -9.46
N ARG A 36 -23.56 14.68 -10.39
CA ARG A 36 -22.17 14.22 -10.23
C ARG A 36 -21.12 15.21 -10.75
N GLY A 37 -21.52 16.45 -11.06
CA GLY A 37 -20.62 17.54 -11.45
C GLY A 37 -20.25 17.58 -12.95
N TYR A 38 -20.90 16.79 -13.81
CA TYR A 38 -20.68 16.86 -15.25
C TYR A 38 -21.62 17.86 -15.91
N ALA A 39 -21.07 18.94 -16.48
CA ALA A 39 -21.82 19.91 -17.27
C ALA A 39 -22.18 19.34 -18.66
N ILE A 40 -23.15 18.43 -18.71
CA ILE A 40 -23.61 17.76 -19.93
C ILE A 40 -25.13 17.76 -20.03
N GLY A 41 -25.65 18.09 -21.21
CA GLY A 41 -27.08 18.09 -21.50
C GLY A 41 -27.54 16.81 -22.21
N GLU A 42 -28.85 16.58 -22.20
CA GLU A 42 -29.51 15.38 -22.77
C GLU A 42 -29.09 15.08 -24.23
N ARG A 43 -28.91 16.10 -25.07
CA ARG A 43 -28.47 15.93 -26.47
C ARG A 43 -27.06 15.32 -26.56
N ALA A 44 -26.13 15.73 -25.69
CA ALA A 44 -24.78 15.20 -25.64
C ALA A 44 -24.75 13.80 -25.01
N VAL A 45 -25.59 13.52 -24.01
CA VAL A 45 -25.79 12.16 -23.49
C VAL A 45 -26.31 11.22 -24.57
N ARG A 46 -27.27 11.65 -25.41
CA ARG A 46 -27.73 10.86 -26.56
C ARG A 46 -26.61 10.52 -27.56
N TYR A 47 -25.65 11.42 -27.75
CA TYR A 47 -24.49 11.16 -28.59
C TYR A 47 -23.59 10.07 -27.99
N HIS A 48 -23.25 10.18 -26.70
CA HIS A 48 -22.46 9.15 -26.02
C HIS A 48 -23.16 7.79 -25.95
N LEU A 49 -24.47 7.75 -25.77
CA LEU A 49 -25.24 6.51 -25.80
C LEU A 49 -25.17 5.81 -27.16
N ARG A 50 -25.10 6.55 -28.28
CA ARG A 50 -24.90 5.92 -29.60
C ARG A 50 -23.53 5.25 -29.69
N ILE A 51 -22.49 5.90 -29.15
CA ILE A 51 -21.14 5.32 -29.10
C ILE A 51 -21.13 4.03 -28.27
N LEU A 52 -21.83 4.02 -27.12
CA LEU A 52 -21.94 2.83 -26.26
C LEU A 52 -22.75 1.71 -26.94
N ASP A 53 -23.81 2.05 -27.66
CA ASP A 53 -24.61 1.11 -28.46
C ASP A 53 -23.76 0.50 -29.60
N GLU A 54 -22.99 1.33 -30.33
CA GLU A 54 -22.08 0.90 -31.41
C GLU A 54 -20.95 -0.02 -30.93
N ARG A 55 -20.49 0.19 -29.68
CA ARG A 55 -19.48 -0.66 -29.03
C ARG A 55 -20.07 -1.91 -28.38
N GLY A 56 -21.39 -2.07 -28.39
CA GLY A 56 -22.07 -3.20 -27.77
C GLY A 56 -22.10 -3.17 -26.23
N PHE A 57 -21.77 -2.05 -25.60
CA PHE A 57 -21.76 -1.89 -24.15
C PHE A 57 -23.15 -1.60 -23.56
N THR A 58 -24.03 -1.03 -24.37
CA THR A 58 -25.43 -0.80 -24.00
C THR A 58 -26.39 -1.38 -25.03
N LYS A 59 -27.59 -1.74 -24.57
CA LYS A 59 -28.67 -2.25 -25.41
C LYS A 59 -29.86 -1.30 -25.36
N LYS A 60 -30.32 -0.85 -26.52
CA LYS A 60 -31.44 0.09 -26.67
C LYS A 60 -32.80 -0.61 -26.65
N HIS A 61 -33.72 -0.08 -25.84
CA HIS A 61 -35.12 -0.54 -25.69
C HIS A 61 -36.11 0.54 -26.15
N GLY A 62 -36.02 0.96 -27.41
CA GLY A 62 -36.89 1.99 -27.98
C GLY A 62 -36.79 3.35 -27.26
N TYR A 63 -37.94 3.92 -26.89
CA TYR A 63 -38.04 5.19 -26.15
C TYR A 63 -37.85 5.03 -24.64
N ILE A 64 -37.86 3.80 -24.13
CA ILE A 64 -37.84 3.49 -22.69
C ILE A 64 -36.44 3.72 -22.11
N GLY A 65 -35.39 3.43 -22.90
CA GLY A 65 -34.01 3.71 -22.47
C GLY A 65 -33.01 2.67 -22.93
N ARG A 66 -31.90 2.57 -22.18
CA ARG A 66 -30.84 1.56 -22.37
C ARG A 66 -30.66 0.74 -21.11
N THR A 67 -30.28 -0.51 -21.29
CA THR A 67 -29.68 -1.34 -20.23
C THR A 67 -28.21 -1.58 -20.58
N ILE A 68 -27.41 -1.90 -19.56
CA ILE A 68 -26.04 -2.36 -19.77
C ILE A 68 -26.06 -3.80 -20.29
N THR A 69 -25.10 -4.18 -21.13
CA THR A 69 -24.89 -5.57 -21.58
C THR A 69 -23.85 -6.25 -20.71
N ASP A 70 -23.69 -7.58 -20.81
CA ASP A 70 -22.62 -8.29 -20.11
C ASP A 70 -21.22 -7.80 -20.54
N LEU A 71 -21.06 -7.46 -21.82
CA LEU A 71 -19.84 -6.86 -22.35
C LEU A 71 -19.61 -5.47 -21.76
N GLY A 72 -20.66 -4.66 -21.65
CA GLY A 72 -20.60 -3.35 -21.00
C GLY A 72 -20.32 -3.45 -19.50
N GLN A 73 -20.84 -4.47 -18.81
CA GLN A 73 -20.56 -4.72 -17.40
C GLN A 73 -19.10 -5.14 -17.18
N LYS A 74 -18.56 -5.96 -18.08
CA LYS A 74 -17.15 -6.33 -18.08
C LYS A 74 -16.25 -5.13 -18.34
N GLU A 75 -16.53 -4.34 -19.39
CA GLU A 75 -15.81 -3.10 -19.68
C GLU A 75 -15.92 -2.10 -18.53
N LEU A 76 -17.11 -1.95 -17.93
CA LEU A 76 -17.30 -1.08 -16.77
C LEU A 76 -16.48 -1.58 -15.58
N ASN A 77 -16.39 -2.89 -15.33
CA ASN A 77 -15.55 -3.44 -14.28
C ASN A 77 -14.06 -3.18 -14.57
N ASP A 78 -13.60 -3.38 -15.79
CA ASP A 78 -12.21 -3.13 -16.20
C ASP A 78 -11.87 -1.62 -16.14
N ALA A 79 -12.80 -0.76 -16.56
CA ALA A 79 -12.69 0.69 -16.47
C ALA A 79 -12.76 1.18 -15.01
N LEU A 80 -13.61 0.58 -14.17
CA LEU A 80 -13.65 0.82 -12.73
C LEU A 80 -12.37 0.35 -12.05
N ILE A 81 -11.68 -0.70 -12.54
CA ILE A 81 -10.35 -1.09 -12.06
C ILE A 81 -9.31 -0.04 -12.42
N SER A 82 -9.44 0.60 -13.59
CA SER A 82 -8.59 1.73 -14.03
C SER A 82 -8.88 3.04 -13.24
N ASP A 83 -10.16 3.31 -12.94
CA ASP A 83 -10.62 4.46 -12.12
C ASP A 83 -10.38 4.22 -10.61
N ARG A 84 -10.36 2.95 -10.18
CA ARG A 84 -9.93 2.42 -8.86
C ARG A 84 -8.48 1.95 -8.88
N LEU A 85 -7.62 2.63 -9.63
CA LEU A 85 -6.24 2.72 -9.15
C LEU A 85 -6.32 3.56 -7.86
N ASP A 86 -6.81 2.97 -6.76
CA ASP A 86 -6.66 3.49 -5.41
C ASP A 86 -5.17 3.67 -5.25
N LEU A 87 -4.72 4.90 -5.49
CA LEU A 87 -3.31 5.20 -5.46
C LEU A 87 -2.84 4.74 -4.08
N VAL A 88 -1.77 3.96 -4.06
CA VAL A 88 -1.25 3.42 -2.80
C VAL A 88 -1.02 4.55 -1.80
N ILE A 89 -0.70 5.75 -2.29
CA ILE A 89 -0.55 6.95 -1.48
C ILE A 89 -1.83 7.38 -0.75
N THR A 90 -3.02 7.30 -1.37
CA THR A 90 -4.29 7.67 -0.71
C THR A 90 -4.58 6.72 0.45
N ARG A 91 -4.32 5.43 0.26
CA ARG A 91 -4.44 4.42 1.33
C ARG A 91 -3.41 4.65 2.44
N ILE A 92 -2.17 4.99 2.08
CA ILE A 92 -1.12 5.36 3.04
C ILE A 92 -1.59 6.53 3.90
N GLU A 93 -2.09 7.62 3.30
CA GLU A 93 -2.57 8.80 4.02
C GLU A 93 -3.70 8.47 5.00
N GLU A 94 -4.66 7.64 4.58
CA GLU A 94 -5.76 7.20 5.44
C GLU A 94 -5.26 6.40 6.66
N LEU A 95 -4.34 5.45 6.44
CA LEU A 95 -3.78 4.62 7.51
C LEU A 95 -2.88 5.43 8.45
N VAL A 96 -2.10 6.36 7.91
CA VAL A 96 -1.30 7.33 8.69
C VAL A 96 -2.21 8.15 9.61
N TYR A 97 -3.32 8.66 9.09
CA TYR A 97 -4.31 9.39 9.89
C TYR A 97 -4.91 8.55 11.03
N LYS A 98 -5.23 7.27 10.73
CA LYS A 98 -5.81 6.31 11.67
C LYS A 98 -4.82 5.75 12.71
N THR A 99 -3.52 6.00 12.55
CA THR A 99 -2.50 5.57 13.52
C THR A 99 -2.67 6.31 14.84
N THR A 100 -2.66 5.59 15.96
CA THR A 100 -2.85 6.15 17.31
C THR A 100 -1.78 5.73 18.30
N TYR A 101 -0.73 5.04 17.84
CA TYR A 101 0.35 4.56 18.70
C TYR A 101 1.08 5.69 19.42
N ASP A 102 1.11 5.61 20.75
CA ASP A 102 1.83 6.52 21.64
C ASP A 102 3.14 5.89 22.10
N LEU A 103 4.26 6.60 21.86
CA LEU A 103 5.62 6.12 22.15
C LEU A 103 5.92 6.00 23.65
N ARG A 104 5.23 6.77 24.50
CA ARG A 104 5.46 6.78 25.95
C ARG A 104 4.65 5.70 26.63
N GLU A 105 3.36 5.62 26.28
CA GLU A 105 2.44 4.61 26.81
C GLU A 105 2.69 3.23 26.18
N LYS A 106 3.35 3.18 25.02
CA LYS A 106 3.62 1.97 24.21
C LYS A 106 2.34 1.24 23.80
N LYS A 107 1.28 2.01 23.53
CA LYS A 107 -0.08 1.52 23.26
C LYS A 107 -0.71 2.28 22.10
N GLY A 108 -1.73 1.67 21.49
CA GLY A 108 -2.49 2.25 20.40
C GLY A 108 -2.29 1.49 19.10
N ASN A 109 -2.91 1.99 18.04
CA ASN A 109 -2.95 1.31 16.76
C ASN A 109 -1.74 1.65 15.91
N VAL A 110 -1.09 0.62 15.37
CA VAL A 110 -0.03 0.70 14.38
C VAL A 110 -0.54 0.23 13.02
N ILE A 111 0.17 0.56 11.94
CA ILE A 111 -0.12 0.02 10.61
C ILE A 111 0.60 -1.31 10.47
N VAL A 112 -0.08 -2.33 9.96
CA VAL A 112 0.50 -3.66 9.72
C VAL A 112 0.47 -4.03 8.24
N ASN A 113 1.48 -4.78 7.81
CA ASN A 113 1.40 -5.57 6.58
C ASN A 113 0.80 -6.92 6.93
N VAL A 114 0.08 -7.54 6.00
CA VAL A 114 -0.48 -8.88 6.16
C VAL A 114 0.10 -9.77 5.09
N SER A 115 0.54 -10.97 5.47
CA SER A 115 1.09 -11.97 4.55
C SER A 115 0.42 -13.30 4.80
N VAL A 116 -0.07 -13.94 3.73
CA VAL A 116 -0.82 -15.21 3.83
C VAL A 116 0.06 -16.35 3.31
N ILE A 117 0.12 -17.44 4.09
CA ILE A 117 0.97 -18.61 3.87
C ILE A 117 0.14 -19.89 4.06
N ASP A 118 0.52 -20.97 3.37
CA ASP A 118 -0.11 -22.28 3.54
C ASP A 118 0.22 -22.89 4.91
N LYS A 119 -0.78 -23.46 5.60
CA LYS A 119 -0.57 -24.08 6.92
C LYS A 119 0.45 -25.22 6.91
N ARG A 120 0.63 -25.89 5.77
CA ARG A 120 1.63 -26.97 5.64
C ARG A 120 3.07 -26.48 5.86
N ASP A 121 3.31 -25.20 5.62
CA ASP A 121 4.62 -24.56 5.79
C ASP A 121 4.77 -23.83 7.13
N TYR A 122 3.81 -23.96 8.06
CA TYR A 122 3.74 -23.16 9.29
C TYR A 122 5.03 -23.19 10.10
N GLU A 123 5.50 -24.36 10.54
CA GLU A 123 6.69 -24.50 11.39
C GLU A 123 7.92 -23.86 10.72
N LYS A 124 8.18 -24.23 9.47
CA LYS A 124 9.31 -23.71 8.70
C LYS A 124 9.21 -22.20 8.48
N ALA A 125 8.02 -21.67 8.23
CA ALA A 125 7.80 -20.24 8.06
C ALA A 125 8.05 -19.47 9.36
N MET A 126 7.58 -20.00 10.50
CA MET A 126 7.79 -19.40 11.82
C MET A 126 9.26 -19.41 12.24
N ASP A 127 10.00 -20.49 11.94
CA ASP A 127 11.44 -20.59 12.20
C ASP A 127 12.22 -19.52 11.42
N VAL A 128 11.96 -19.40 10.10
CA VAL A 128 12.62 -18.39 9.26
C VAL A 128 12.22 -16.98 9.68
N LEU A 129 10.95 -16.76 10.05
CA LEU A 129 10.46 -15.48 10.53
C LEU A 129 11.16 -15.06 11.83
N LYS A 130 11.32 -15.99 12.77
CA LYS A 130 12.04 -15.78 14.03
C LYS A 130 13.50 -15.45 13.75
N TYR A 131 14.17 -16.25 12.93
CA TYR A 131 15.56 -16.03 12.53
C TYR A 131 15.77 -14.63 11.94
N ALA A 132 14.88 -14.22 11.05
CA ALA A 132 14.86 -12.88 10.48
C ALA A 132 14.67 -11.78 11.55
N ILE A 133 13.68 -11.92 12.42
CA ILE A 133 13.39 -10.90 13.44
C ILE A 133 14.56 -10.76 14.43
N ASP A 134 15.15 -11.87 14.87
CA ASP A 134 16.28 -11.89 15.78
C ASP A 134 17.54 -11.26 15.16
N ALA A 135 17.69 -11.36 13.84
CA ALA A 135 18.75 -10.68 13.09
C ALA A 135 18.51 -9.16 12.91
N GLY A 136 17.41 -8.61 13.42
CA GLY A 136 17.14 -7.16 13.41
C GLY A 136 16.72 -6.59 12.05
N ILE A 137 16.27 -7.42 11.11
CA ILE A 137 15.85 -6.98 9.77
C ILE A 137 14.37 -6.58 9.68
N SER A 138 13.63 -6.67 10.78
CA SER A 138 12.27 -6.13 10.93
C SER A 138 12.31 -4.82 11.73
N ILE A 139 11.33 -3.95 11.52
CA ILE A 139 11.20 -2.71 12.29
C ILE A 139 10.64 -2.92 13.71
N SER A 140 10.01 -4.06 13.96
CA SER A 140 9.44 -4.41 15.27
C SER A 140 9.56 -5.91 15.49
N PRO A 141 9.83 -6.36 16.73
CA PRO A 141 9.87 -7.78 17.06
C PRO A 141 8.47 -8.39 17.24
N ARG A 142 7.43 -7.56 17.30
CA ARG A 142 6.06 -8.02 17.51
C ARG A 142 5.36 -8.37 16.20
N ILE A 143 4.66 -9.49 16.21
CA ILE A 143 3.80 -9.98 15.13
C ILE A 143 2.46 -10.45 15.68
N ARG A 144 1.47 -10.61 14.81
CA ARG A 144 0.22 -11.32 15.11
C ARG A 144 0.06 -12.44 14.09
N VAL A 145 -0.11 -13.66 14.57
CA VAL A 145 -0.52 -14.79 13.74
C VAL A 145 -2.04 -14.87 13.79
N VAL A 146 -2.67 -14.95 12.63
CA VAL A 146 -4.13 -15.04 12.45
C VAL A 146 -4.44 -16.33 11.69
N ASP A 147 -5.36 -17.11 12.22
CA ASP A 147 -5.80 -18.38 11.62
C ASP A 147 -7.10 -18.17 10.79
N GLU A 148 -7.44 -19.12 9.91
CA GLU A 148 -8.63 -19.10 9.04
C GLU A 148 -9.97 -19.03 9.76
N ASP A 149 -10.02 -19.39 11.05
CA ASP A 149 -11.21 -19.34 11.90
C ASP A 149 -11.23 -18.14 12.87
N SER A 150 -10.32 -17.17 12.71
CA SER A 150 -10.28 -16.01 13.62
C SER A 150 -11.41 -15.04 13.32
N GLU A 151 -12.37 -14.93 14.25
CA GLU A 151 -13.41 -13.89 14.24
C GLU A 151 -12.96 -12.58 14.92
N GLU A 152 -11.84 -12.62 15.65
CA GLU A 152 -11.35 -11.50 16.47
C GLU A 152 -10.52 -10.48 15.68
N ASP A 153 -9.99 -10.87 14.52
CA ASP A 153 -9.12 -10.05 13.69
C ASP A 153 -9.86 -9.61 12.40
N ASP A 154 -9.78 -8.33 12.02
CA ASP A 154 -10.37 -7.80 10.77
C ASP A 154 -9.54 -8.20 9.52
N ILE A 155 -9.06 -9.44 9.50
CA ILE A 155 -8.18 -10.02 8.49
C ILE A 155 -8.80 -11.33 8.01
N PHE A 156 -9.28 -11.33 6.76
CA PHE A 156 -9.75 -12.55 6.13
C PHE A 156 -8.58 -13.48 5.77
N VAL A 157 -8.64 -14.72 6.25
CA VAL A 157 -7.67 -15.78 5.97
C VAL A 157 -8.40 -16.94 5.28
N PRO A 158 -8.00 -17.37 4.06
CA PRO A 158 -8.65 -18.50 3.39
C PRO A 158 -8.36 -19.84 4.06
N ASP A 159 -9.28 -20.81 3.90
CA ASP A 159 -9.10 -22.20 4.34
C ASP A 159 -7.78 -22.83 3.85
N GLY A 160 -7.18 -23.64 4.72
CA GLY A 160 -5.84 -24.22 4.61
C GLY A 160 -4.68 -23.24 4.82
N LYS A 161 -4.91 -22.01 5.33
CA LYS A 161 -3.89 -20.95 5.41
C LYS A 161 -3.87 -20.26 6.76
N PHE A 162 -2.77 -19.55 7.00
CA PHE A 162 -2.63 -18.62 8.12
C PHE A 162 -2.06 -17.30 7.60
N ALA A 163 -2.28 -16.23 8.36
CA ALA A 163 -1.71 -14.92 8.09
C ALA A 163 -0.74 -14.49 9.19
N ILE A 164 0.30 -13.78 8.76
CA ILE A 164 1.22 -13.05 9.63
C ILE A 164 0.97 -11.57 9.41
N ALA A 165 0.62 -10.86 10.48
CA ALA A 165 0.62 -9.41 10.52
C ALA A 165 1.87 -8.90 11.23
N ASN A 166 2.63 -8.03 10.57
CA ASN A 166 3.83 -7.40 11.12
C ASN A 166 3.82 -5.89 10.89
N VAL A 167 4.51 -5.14 11.76
CA VAL A 167 4.46 -3.67 11.72
C VAL A 167 5.01 -3.15 10.39
N CYS A 168 4.28 -2.20 9.78
CA CYS A 168 4.65 -1.51 8.56
C CYS A 168 5.48 -0.26 8.87
N SER A 169 6.50 0.02 8.06
CA SER A 169 7.37 1.20 8.26
C SER A 169 6.62 2.52 8.06
N ILE A 170 5.44 2.51 7.44
CA ILE A 170 4.54 3.67 7.34
C ILE A 170 3.97 4.07 8.71
N THR A 171 4.04 3.19 9.73
CA THR A 171 3.71 3.55 11.12
C THR A 171 4.53 4.74 11.60
N TYR A 172 5.79 4.88 11.15
CA TYR A 172 6.59 6.07 11.45
C TYR A 172 5.94 7.36 10.97
N ASP A 173 5.31 7.36 9.80
CA ASP A 173 4.67 8.54 9.24
C ASP A 173 3.47 8.97 10.10
N GLY A 174 2.73 8.01 10.67
CA GLY A 174 1.71 8.28 11.69
C GLY A 174 2.30 8.86 12.98
N ILE A 175 3.36 8.24 13.52
CA ILE A 175 4.04 8.68 14.75
C ILE A 175 4.61 10.10 14.60
N LEU A 176 5.30 10.37 13.50
CA LEU A 176 5.86 11.68 13.18
C LEU A 176 4.75 12.74 13.08
N LEU A 177 3.66 12.43 12.38
CA LEU A 177 2.53 13.33 12.23
C LEU A 177 1.89 13.68 13.59
N LYS A 178 1.70 12.69 14.48
CA LYS A 178 1.18 12.93 15.84
C LYS A 178 2.11 13.75 16.72
N ASN A 179 3.41 13.75 16.42
CA ASN A 179 4.41 14.61 17.05
C ASN A 179 4.56 15.97 16.33
N GLY A 180 3.66 16.31 15.40
CA GLY A 180 3.63 17.59 14.68
C GLY A 180 4.70 17.72 13.60
N ILE A 181 5.19 16.59 13.07
CA ILE A 181 6.20 16.54 12.01
C ILE A 181 5.54 15.96 10.75
N PRO A 182 5.33 16.75 9.69
CA PRO A 182 4.82 16.20 8.45
C PRO A 182 5.90 15.30 7.81
N SER A 183 5.51 14.07 7.48
CA SER A 183 6.34 13.08 6.80
C SER A 183 5.65 12.64 5.52
N THR A 184 6.42 12.52 4.44
CA THR A 184 5.91 12.06 3.15
C THR A 184 6.75 10.87 2.67
N PRO A 185 6.15 9.67 2.54
CA PRO A 185 6.78 8.53 1.87
C PRO A 185 6.99 8.81 0.39
N LEU A 186 8.24 8.72 -0.07
CA LEU A 186 8.62 9.01 -1.46
C LEU A 186 8.74 7.74 -2.29
N TYR A 187 9.54 6.79 -1.80
CA TYR A 187 9.92 5.61 -2.56
C TYR A 187 9.92 4.35 -1.68
N GLY A 188 9.57 3.21 -2.27
CA GLY A 188 9.97 1.89 -1.79
C GLY A 188 11.01 1.31 -2.74
N GLY A 189 12.01 0.60 -2.21
CA GLY A 189 13.18 0.19 -2.99
C GLY A 189 14.03 -0.89 -2.36
N LEU A 190 15.12 -1.22 -3.06
CA LEU A 190 16.16 -2.14 -2.64
C LEU A 190 17.36 -1.34 -2.13
N MET A 191 17.66 -1.50 -0.85
CA MET A 191 18.87 -1.00 -0.20
C MET A 191 19.98 -2.06 -0.31
N GLN A 192 21.09 -1.71 -0.94
CA GLN A 192 22.31 -2.50 -0.90
C GLN A 192 22.93 -2.38 0.49
N MET A 193 23.25 -3.54 1.07
CA MET A 193 23.94 -3.67 2.34
C MET A 193 25.31 -4.31 2.11
N GLU A 194 26.34 -3.81 2.78
CA GLU A 194 27.68 -4.38 2.79
C GLU A 194 28.29 -4.24 4.19
N ALA A 195 28.93 -5.29 4.68
CA ALA A 195 29.51 -5.33 6.04
C ALA A 195 28.54 -4.82 7.13
N HIS A 196 27.27 -5.26 7.05
CA HIS A 196 26.15 -4.88 7.92
C HIS A 196 25.75 -3.39 7.87
N LYS A 197 26.21 -2.63 6.86
CA LYS A 197 25.91 -1.20 6.71
C LYS A 197 25.16 -0.91 5.40
N PRO A 198 24.22 0.05 5.41
CA PRO A 198 23.57 0.50 4.19
C PRO A 198 24.57 1.27 3.30
N VAL A 199 24.53 1.00 1.99
CA VAL A 199 25.42 1.61 0.99
C VAL A 199 24.66 2.57 0.09
N SER A 200 23.64 2.09 -0.62
CA SER A 200 22.84 2.89 -1.54
C SER A 200 21.53 2.19 -1.90
N PHE A 201 20.54 2.96 -2.35
CA PHE A 201 19.41 2.38 -3.07
C PHE A 201 19.85 1.99 -4.49
N VAL A 202 19.63 0.73 -4.87
CA VAL A 202 19.97 0.20 -6.20
C VAL A 202 18.77 0.14 -7.14
N ASP A 203 17.56 0.15 -6.59
CA ASP A 203 16.30 0.25 -7.34
C ASP A 203 15.25 0.93 -6.45
N ILE A 204 14.44 1.81 -7.02
CA ILE A 204 13.40 2.57 -6.32
C ILE A 204 12.17 2.73 -7.21
N ILE A 205 10.99 2.66 -6.58
CA ILE A 205 9.71 2.96 -7.23
C ILE A 205 8.97 3.98 -6.36
N GLY A 206 8.48 5.05 -6.99
CA GLY A 206 7.71 6.09 -6.33
C GLY A 206 6.35 5.59 -5.86
N TYR A 207 5.94 6.03 -4.66
CA TYR A 207 4.58 5.84 -4.17
C TYR A 207 3.58 6.74 -4.91
N SER A 208 4.03 7.90 -5.40
CA SER A 208 3.20 8.82 -6.18
C SER A 208 2.85 8.23 -7.55
N GLY A 209 1.55 8.19 -7.87
CA GLY A 209 1.08 7.79 -9.19
C GLY A 209 1.10 6.27 -9.45
N THR A 210 1.29 5.45 -8.41
CA THR A 210 1.20 3.99 -8.49
C THR A 210 0.01 3.47 -7.68
N SER A 211 -0.62 2.40 -8.16
CA SER A 211 -1.71 1.68 -7.46
C SER A 211 -1.22 0.43 -6.73
N ILE A 212 0.02 0.03 -7.00
CA ILE A 212 0.63 -1.16 -6.41
C ILE A 212 1.75 -0.68 -5.51
N ASP A 213 1.77 -1.16 -4.28
CA ASP A 213 2.86 -0.89 -3.36
C ASP A 213 4.21 -1.38 -3.96
N PRO A 214 5.21 -0.50 -4.11
CA PRO A 214 6.59 -0.84 -4.49
C PRO A 214 7.15 -2.08 -3.80
N ILE A 215 6.97 -2.22 -2.48
CA ILE A 215 7.49 -3.33 -1.69
C ILE A 215 6.91 -4.66 -2.14
N LYS A 216 5.62 -4.67 -2.52
CA LYS A 216 4.96 -5.86 -3.08
C LYS A 216 5.60 -6.29 -4.41
N ILE A 217 5.98 -5.32 -5.24
CA ILE A 217 6.61 -5.59 -6.54
C ILE A 217 7.95 -6.30 -6.33
N PHE A 218 8.80 -5.80 -5.43
CA PHE A 218 10.11 -6.38 -5.16
C PHE A 218 10.04 -7.77 -4.51
N ILE A 219 9.10 -8.00 -3.58
CA ILE A 219 8.88 -9.32 -2.99
C ILE A 219 8.46 -10.32 -4.09
N ASN A 220 7.47 -9.96 -4.92
CA ASN A 220 6.99 -10.84 -5.98
C ASN A 220 8.05 -11.16 -7.03
N ARG A 221 8.96 -10.21 -7.29
CA ARG A 221 10.10 -10.40 -8.21
C ARG A 221 11.28 -11.12 -7.56
N ARG A 222 11.22 -11.48 -6.27
CA ARG A 222 12.30 -12.10 -5.51
C ARG A 222 13.62 -11.33 -5.67
N SER A 223 13.55 -10.00 -5.55
CA SER A 223 14.69 -9.12 -5.84
C SER A 223 15.61 -8.85 -4.64
N THR A 224 15.27 -9.42 -3.48
CA THR A 224 16.00 -9.30 -2.22
C THR A 224 17.02 -10.44 -2.05
N SER A 225 17.95 -10.24 -1.12
CA SER A 225 18.84 -11.30 -0.63
C SER A 225 19.02 -11.12 0.88
N VAL A 226 17.90 -11.24 1.57
CA VAL A 226 17.76 -11.03 3.01
C VAL A 226 18.53 -12.09 3.79
N LEU A 227 18.40 -13.37 3.42
CA LEU A 227 19.12 -14.46 4.09
C LEU A 227 20.63 -14.31 3.92
N ASP A 228 21.10 -13.98 2.71
CA ASP A 228 22.53 -13.72 2.45
C ASP A 228 23.05 -12.56 3.32
N TYR A 229 22.24 -11.51 3.52
CA TYR A 229 22.60 -10.40 4.40
C TYR A 229 22.74 -10.83 5.85
N ILE A 230 21.84 -11.68 6.36
CA ILE A 230 21.91 -12.17 7.74
C ILE A 230 23.21 -12.99 7.94
N GLU A 231 23.55 -13.86 6.99
CA GLU A 231 24.72 -14.76 7.09
C GLU A 231 26.06 -14.04 6.87
N SER A 232 26.14 -13.12 5.92
CA SER A 232 27.41 -12.55 5.45
C SER A 232 27.58 -11.05 5.72
N GLY A 233 26.52 -10.39 6.18
CA GLY A 233 26.43 -8.93 6.29
C GLY A 233 26.28 -8.21 4.95
N THR A 234 26.14 -8.93 3.84
CA THR A 234 26.04 -8.39 2.49
C THR A 234 24.80 -8.91 1.79
N GLY A 235 24.00 -8.01 1.22
CA GLY A 235 22.78 -8.40 0.52
C GLY A 235 21.86 -7.21 0.21
N LYS A 236 20.66 -7.51 -0.28
CA LYS A 236 19.67 -6.50 -0.64
C LYS A 236 18.46 -6.59 0.26
N LEU A 237 18.22 -5.51 1.01
CA LEU A 237 17.05 -5.38 1.88
C LEU A 237 16.04 -4.42 1.26
N LEU A 238 14.78 -4.62 1.59
CA LEU A 238 13.71 -3.67 1.27
C LEU A 238 13.77 -2.49 2.24
N ALA A 239 13.69 -1.29 1.69
CA ALA A 239 13.66 -0.05 2.45
C ALA A 239 12.73 0.98 1.79
N ASN A 240 12.22 1.87 2.62
CA ASN A 240 11.38 2.99 2.20
C ASN A 240 12.10 4.29 2.50
N MET A 241 12.14 5.19 1.51
CA MET A 241 12.59 6.56 1.69
C MET A 241 11.39 7.45 1.98
N ARG A 242 11.45 8.22 3.06
CA ARG A 242 10.55 9.35 3.33
C ARG A 242 11.35 10.61 3.51
N HIS A 243 10.68 11.75 3.48
CA HIS A 243 11.29 13.02 3.84
C HIS A 243 10.42 13.83 4.80
N VAL A 244 11.09 14.67 5.58
CA VAL A 244 10.48 15.65 6.48
C VAL A 244 11.00 17.05 6.16
N PRO A 245 10.34 18.14 6.57
CA PRO A 245 10.94 19.47 6.50
C PRO A 245 12.28 19.50 7.24
N GLY A 246 13.30 20.14 6.65
CA GLY A 246 14.62 20.26 7.26
C GLY A 246 14.58 20.96 8.63
N SER A 247 13.67 21.91 8.81
CA SER A 247 13.43 22.58 10.10
C SER A 247 12.91 21.65 11.20
N ALA A 248 12.35 20.49 10.84
CA ALA A 248 11.86 19.48 11.76
C ALA A 248 12.84 18.32 11.99
N ARG A 249 14.04 18.37 11.38
CA ARG A 249 15.01 17.26 11.36
C ARG A 249 15.42 16.79 12.77
N GLU A 250 15.84 17.69 13.65
CA GLU A 250 16.28 17.30 15.00
C GLU A 250 15.12 16.75 15.83
N LYS A 251 13.94 17.36 15.72
CA LYS A 251 12.74 16.83 16.36
C LYS A 251 12.36 15.45 15.81
N ALA A 252 12.51 15.24 14.50
CA ALA A 252 12.30 13.93 13.90
C ALA A 252 13.29 12.92 14.48
N ARG A 253 14.58 13.27 14.61
CA ARG A 253 15.57 12.42 15.26
C ARG A 253 15.15 11.99 16.66
N GLU A 254 14.75 12.92 17.51
CA GLU A 254 14.27 12.62 18.87
C GLU A 254 13.10 11.62 18.85
N VAL A 255 12.13 11.83 17.96
CA VAL A 255 10.96 10.95 17.80
C VAL A 255 11.37 9.56 17.29
N MET A 256 12.31 9.47 16.34
CA MET A 256 12.80 8.20 15.81
C MET A 256 13.58 7.40 16.88
N GLU A 257 14.37 8.05 17.73
CA GLU A 257 15.03 7.40 18.87
C GLU A 257 14.02 6.89 19.91
N LEU A 258 13.04 7.73 20.27
CA LEU A 258 11.96 7.32 21.18
C LEU A 258 11.15 6.13 20.63
N ALA A 259 10.91 6.11 19.31
CA ALA A 259 10.24 4.98 18.66
C ALA A 259 11.05 3.69 18.81
N LYS A 260 12.38 3.77 18.65
CA LYS A 260 13.30 2.64 18.83
C LYS A 260 13.26 2.10 20.26
N GLU A 261 13.20 2.97 21.27
CA GLU A 261 13.01 2.59 22.68
C GLU A 261 11.63 1.96 22.94
N SER A 262 10.67 2.22 22.07
CA SER A 262 9.31 1.65 22.05
C SER A 262 9.17 0.43 21.12
N GLU A 263 10.28 -0.25 20.80
CA GLU A 263 10.32 -1.45 19.95
C GLU A 263 9.94 -1.22 18.46
N ILE A 264 9.88 0.04 18.00
CA ILE A 264 9.69 0.41 16.59
C ILE A 264 10.98 1.07 16.09
N GLY A 265 11.87 0.26 15.51
CA GLY A 265 13.20 0.66 15.03
C GLY A 265 13.34 0.62 13.50
N GLY A 266 14.57 0.39 13.03
CA GLY A 266 14.85 0.14 11.60
C GLY A 266 15.11 1.37 10.72
N TYR A 267 15.14 2.59 11.27
CA TYR A 267 15.65 3.72 10.50
C TYR A 267 17.17 3.59 10.30
N LEU A 268 17.65 3.93 9.11
CA LEU A 268 19.05 3.72 8.72
C LEU A 268 19.90 4.98 8.89
N ALA A 269 19.31 6.14 8.62
CA ALA A 269 19.96 7.44 8.75
C ALA A 269 18.90 8.55 8.84
N ILE A 270 19.35 9.74 9.24
CA ILE A 270 18.60 10.99 9.09
C ILE A 270 19.51 11.95 8.33
N GLY A 271 19.25 12.09 7.03
CA GLY A 271 20.04 12.89 6.12
C GLY A 271 20.10 14.36 6.52
N GLU A 272 21.12 15.07 6.03
CA GLU A 272 21.18 16.51 6.13
C GLU A 272 20.13 17.19 5.23
N THR A 273 19.83 18.46 5.50
CA THR A 273 18.79 19.17 4.77
C THR A 273 19.24 19.51 3.35
N GLY A 274 18.52 18.99 2.35
CA GLY A 274 18.80 19.22 0.94
C GLY A 274 19.97 18.42 0.38
N GLU A 275 20.47 17.43 1.14
CA GLU A 275 21.51 16.51 0.70
C GLU A 275 20.92 15.17 0.27
N ASP A 276 21.56 14.52 -0.69
CA ASP A 276 21.18 13.18 -1.14
C ASP A 276 21.42 12.16 -0.02
N VAL A 277 20.55 11.15 0.07
CA VAL A 277 20.69 10.08 1.07
C VAL A 277 20.72 8.74 0.36
N PHE A 278 21.82 7.99 0.53
CA PHE A 278 22.00 6.68 -0.09
C PHE A 278 21.71 6.69 -1.61
N SER A 279 22.25 7.69 -2.30
CA SER A 279 22.08 7.91 -3.75
C SER A 279 20.66 8.27 -4.21
N VAL A 280 19.78 8.66 -3.28
CA VAL A 280 18.45 9.20 -3.60
C VAL A 280 18.49 10.73 -3.47
N PRO A 281 18.18 11.47 -4.55
CA PRO A 281 18.13 12.91 -4.50
C PRO A 281 16.92 13.41 -3.71
N LEU A 282 17.12 14.46 -2.91
CA LEU A 282 16.06 15.08 -2.13
C LEU A 282 15.73 16.49 -2.62
N GLU A 283 14.47 16.87 -2.40
CA GLU A 283 14.04 18.25 -2.62
C GLU A 283 14.75 19.22 -1.66
N LYS A 284 14.99 20.45 -2.13
CA LYS A 284 15.58 21.50 -1.31
C LYS A 284 14.76 21.75 -0.05
N GLY A 285 15.43 21.89 1.09
CA GLY A 285 14.79 22.16 2.37
C GLY A 285 14.12 20.94 3.02
N LYS A 286 14.37 19.74 2.51
CA LYS A 286 13.89 18.46 3.06
C LYS A 286 15.05 17.62 3.60
N ALA A 287 14.78 16.81 4.62
CA ALA A 287 15.72 15.82 5.15
C ALA A 287 15.15 14.41 4.94
N GLY A 288 15.96 13.49 4.42
CA GLY A 288 15.55 12.13 4.06
C GLY A 288 15.75 11.15 5.21
N ILE A 289 14.80 10.25 5.39
CA ILE A 289 14.80 9.23 6.44
C ILE A 289 14.52 7.86 5.80
N PRO A 290 15.57 7.15 5.37
CA PRO A 290 15.46 5.77 4.94
C PRO A 290 15.19 4.83 6.11
N VAL A 291 14.25 3.92 5.96
CA VAL A 291 13.88 2.93 6.98
C VAL A 291 13.74 1.57 6.31
N ILE A 292 14.33 0.52 6.86
CA ILE A 292 14.03 -0.85 6.43
C ILE A 292 12.56 -1.16 6.65
N VAL A 293 12.00 -2.12 5.93
CA VAL A 293 10.58 -2.47 6.07
C VAL A 293 10.41 -3.77 6.84
N GLY A 294 9.35 -3.88 7.64
CA GLY A 294 9.02 -5.13 8.34
C GLY A 294 8.88 -6.33 7.38
N SER A 295 8.46 -6.09 6.13
CA SER A 295 8.32 -7.10 5.09
C SER A 295 9.64 -7.78 4.67
N ASN A 296 10.81 -7.33 5.14
CA ASN A 296 12.05 -8.08 4.97
C ASN A 296 11.98 -9.48 5.61
N ALA A 297 11.34 -9.60 6.78
CA ALA A 297 11.15 -10.89 7.43
C ALA A 297 10.24 -11.82 6.59
N ILE A 298 9.29 -11.25 5.85
CA ILE A 298 8.46 -11.98 4.90
C ILE A 298 9.23 -12.36 3.63
N ALA A 299 10.11 -11.47 3.15
CA ALA A 299 10.98 -11.76 2.02
C ALA A 299 11.94 -12.92 2.33
N ALA A 300 12.46 -13.00 3.57
CA ALA A 300 13.28 -14.14 4.02
C ALA A 300 12.53 -15.49 3.92
N ILE A 301 11.24 -15.53 4.30
CA ILE A 301 10.39 -16.72 4.12
C ILE A 301 10.28 -17.10 2.64
N ALA A 302 10.07 -16.11 1.77
CA ALA A 302 9.99 -16.34 0.31
C ALA A 302 11.32 -16.83 -0.27
N GLU A 303 12.46 -16.33 0.22
CA GLU A 303 13.82 -16.76 -0.14
C GLU A 303 14.10 -18.21 0.32
N ALA A 304 13.54 -18.63 1.46
CA ALA A 304 13.60 -20.02 1.96
C ALA A 304 12.75 -21.03 1.16
N GLY A 305 12.16 -20.58 0.04
CA GLY A 305 11.38 -21.40 -0.89
C GLY A 305 9.92 -21.57 -0.52
N ILE A 306 9.42 -20.87 0.51
CA ILE A 306 8.02 -20.94 0.94
C ILE A 306 7.19 -19.92 0.15
N PRO A 307 6.12 -20.32 -0.55
CA PRO A 307 5.25 -19.38 -1.25
C PRO A 307 4.51 -18.45 -0.27
N VAL A 308 4.64 -17.13 -0.46
CA VAL A 308 3.95 -16.14 0.37
C VAL A 308 3.14 -15.18 -0.50
N LYS A 309 1.92 -14.85 -0.07
CA LYS A 309 1.12 -13.77 -0.65
C LYS A 309 1.16 -12.55 0.26
N ALA A 310 2.01 -11.58 -0.08
CA ALA A 310 2.21 -10.37 0.71
C ALA A 310 1.24 -9.24 0.32
N TYR A 311 0.70 -8.57 1.34
CA TYR A 311 -0.12 -7.37 1.24
C TYR A 311 0.49 -6.28 2.15
N PRO A 312 1.49 -5.53 1.64
CA PRO A 312 2.00 -4.36 2.34
C PRO A 312 0.92 -3.29 2.56
N VAL A 313 1.08 -2.47 3.59
CA VAL A 313 0.19 -1.33 3.90
C VAL A 313 -1.28 -1.79 3.97
N SER A 314 -1.54 -2.79 4.83
CA SER A 314 -2.83 -3.48 4.85
C SER A 314 -3.87 -2.78 5.72
N THR A 315 -3.67 -2.78 7.04
CA THR A 315 -4.70 -2.31 7.98
C THR A 315 -4.06 -1.74 9.25
N ILE A 316 -4.89 -1.25 10.16
CA ILE A 316 -4.50 -0.87 11.51
C ILE A 316 -4.72 -2.03 12.49
N MET A 317 -3.87 -2.13 13.51
CA MET A 317 -3.97 -3.16 14.54
C MET A 317 -3.50 -2.60 15.88
N ASP A 318 -4.14 -2.98 16.98
CA ASP A 318 -3.67 -2.64 18.33
C ASP A 318 -2.32 -3.32 18.57
N TYR A 319 -1.30 -2.52 18.90
CA TYR A 319 0.05 -3.04 19.15
C TYR A 319 0.12 -4.05 20.31
N ASN A 320 -0.84 -4.02 21.24
CA ASN A 320 -0.86 -4.90 22.41
C ASN A 320 -1.33 -6.33 22.11
N ILE A 321 -2.11 -6.54 21.04
CA ILE A 321 -2.52 -7.89 20.65
C ILE A 321 -1.42 -8.61 19.86
N MET A 322 -0.42 -7.88 19.39
CA MET A 322 0.77 -8.41 18.75
C MET A 322 1.76 -8.93 19.82
N LYS A 323 2.40 -10.07 19.56
CA LYS A 323 3.32 -10.74 20.48
C LYS A 323 4.72 -10.80 19.90
N ARG A 324 5.73 -10.80 20.78
CA ARG A 324 7.09 -11.19 20.40
C ARG A 324 7.11 -12.68 20.05
N LEU A 325 7.95 -13.06 19.10
CA LEU A 325 8.22 -14.46 18.80
C LEU A 325 9.17 -15.02 19.86
N GLU A 326 8.65 -15.88 20.73
CA GLU A 326 9.42 -16.62 21.74
C GLU A 326 10.22 -17.77 21.14
#